data_AF-W2CT66-F1
#
_entry.id   AF-W2CT66-F1
#
_cell.length_a   1.000
_cell.length_b   1.000
_cell.length_c   1.000
_cell.angle_alpha   90.00
_cell.angle_beta   90.00
_cell.angle_gamma   90.00
#
_symmetry.space_group_name_H-M   'P 1'
#
loop_
_entity.id
_entity.type
_entity.pdbx_description
1 polymer ?
#
loop_
_entity_poly.entity_id
_entity_poly.type
_entity_poly.pdbx_seq_one_letter_code
_entity_poly.pdbx_strand_id
1 'polypeptide(L)'
;KPRCVVEKIEAAYYNVNANIHRGVHFLSQQATEAHEAARETVRAFLNAPSSAEIIFTRGTTEAINLVASSYARACMQPGDEVIVTAMEHHSNIVPWQLQGMRLRVIPIDEHGTLDLEALPGLFTDRTRLVAVTHMSNVLGTVN
;
A
#
# COMPACT_ATOMS: atom_id res chain seq x y z
N LYS A 1 -0.60 21.80 -1.31
CA LYS A 1 0.77 21.25 -1.18
C LYS A 1 1.70 22.36 -0.70
N PRO A 2 2.69 22.10 0.17
CA PRO A 2 3.70 23.09 0.53
C PRO A 2 4.45 23.60 -0.72
N ARG A 3 4.93 24.84 -0.67
CA ARG A 3 5.61 25.51 -1.80
C ARG A 3 6.78 24.70 -2.36
N CYS A 4 7.62 24.15 -1.48
CA CYS A 4 8.77 23.33 -1.86
C CYS A 4 8.41 22.12 -2.73
N VAL A 5 7.22 21.53 -2.54
CA VAL A 5 6.75 20.42 -3.36
C VAL A 5 6.38 20.89 -4.76
N VAL A 6 5.70 22.02 -4.88
CA VAL A 6 5.29 22.60 -6.17
C VAL A 6 6.52 23.01 -6.98
N GLU A 7 7.46 23.73 -6.35
CA GLU A 7 8.70 24.17 -6.99
C GLU A 7 9.57 22.99 -7.44
N LYS A 8 9.62 21.89 -6.66
CA LYS A 8 10.37 20.70 -7.08
C LYS A 8 9.75 20.00 -8.29
N ILE A 9 8.42 19.96 -8.37
CA ILE A 9 7.71 19.41 -9.53
C ILE A 9 7.98 20.29 -10.75
N GLU A 10 7.86 21.61 -10.62
CA GLU A 10 8.15 22.58 -11.68
C GLU A 10 9.58 22.43 -12.20
N ALA A 11 10.57 22.42 -11.29
CA ALA A 11 11.97 22.23 -11.64
C ALA A 11 12.20 20.87 -12.33
N ALA A 12 11.50 19.81 -11.92
CA ALA A 12 11.60 18.51 -12.57
C ALA A 12 11.12 18.57 -14.03
N TYR A 13 9.97 19.22 -14.28
CA TYR A 13 9.40 19.35 -15.62
C TYR A 13 10.23 20.22 -16.55
N TYR A 14 10.75 21.34 -16.06
CA TYR A 14 11.46 22.31 -16.93
C TYR A 14 12.95 22.03 -17.08
N ASN A 15 13.60 21.34 -16.13
CA ASN A 15 15.06 21.22 -16.12
C ASN A 15 15.60 19.77 -16.24
N VAL A 16 14.83 18.75 -15.87
CA VAL A 16 15.33 17.35 -15.81
C VAL A 16 14.30 16.32 -16.32
N ASN A 17 13.38 16.73 -17.19
CA ASN A 17 12.36 15.85 -17.72
C ASN A 17 12.93 14.92 -18.81
N ALA A 18 13.21 13.68 -18.46
CA ALA A 18 13.65 12.64 -19.38
C ALA A 18 13.17 11.25 -18.92
N ASN A 19 13.15 10.29 -19.85
CA ASN A 19 12.87 8.91 -19.50
C ASN A 19 13.96 8.33 -18.59
N ILE A 20 13.52 7.75 -17.49
CA ILE A 20 14.35 7.10 -16.46
C ILE A 20 14.82 5.73 -17.00
N HIS A 21 16.05 5.32 -16.68
CA HIS A 21 16.65 4.04 -17.08
C HIS A 21 16.82 3.76 -18.58
N ARG A 22 16.54 4.73 -19.46
CA ARG A 22 16.54 4.52 -20.93
C ARG A 22 17.59 5.32 -21.69
N GLY A 23 18.42 6.12 -21.04
CA GLY A 23 19.37 7.00 -21.72
C GLY A 23 20.75 7.05 -21.07
N VAL A 24 21.78 7.12 -21.91
CA VAL A 24 23.16 7.45 -21.51
C VAL A 24 23.41 8.96 -21.47
N HIS A 25 22.42 9.76 -21.88
CA HIS A 25 22.53 11.21 -21.95
C HIS A 25 22.25 11.88 -20.60
N PHE A 26 22.87 13.05 -20.40
CA PHE A 26 22.90 13.78 -19.13
C PHE A 26 21.53 13.93 -18.44
N LEU A 27 20.49 14.36 -19.17
CA LEU A 27 19.15 14.53 -18.58
C LEU A 27 18.51 13.21 -18.12
N SER A 28 18.78 12.09 -18.79
CA SER A 28 18.24 10.78 -18.38
C SER A 28 18.93 10.26 -17.13
N GLN A 29 20.24 10.50 -16.98
CA GLN A 29 20.99 10.20 -15.76
C GLN A 29 20.46 11.02 -14.58
N GLN A 30 20.31 12.34 -14.73
CA GLN A 30 19.77 13.20 -13.68
C GLN A 30 18.33 12.82 -13.28
N ALA A 31 17.46 12.50 -14.25
CA ALA A 31 16.10 12.04 -13.97
C ALA A 31 16.10 10.71 -13.18
N THR A 32 17.02 9.80 -13.52
CA THR A 32 17.18 8.51 -12.84
C THR A 32 17.68 8.69 -11.41
N GLU A 33 18.73 9.49 -11.22
CA GLU A 33 19.27 9.81 -9.89
C GLU A 33 18.21 10.48 -9.00
N ALA A 34 17.44 11.43 -9.54
CA ALA A 34 16.36 12.07 -8.80
C ALA A 34 15.24 11.09 -8.39
N HIS A 35 14.91 10.13 -9.25
CA HIS A 35 13.90 9.11 -8.95
C HIS A 35 14.36 8.14 -7.86
N GLU A 36 15.61 7.66 -7.94
CA GLU A 36 16.17 6.77 -6.92
C GLU A 36 16.42 7.50 -5.59
N ALA A 37 16.81 8.77 -5.61
CA ALA A 37 16.88 9.60 -4.39
C ALA A 37 15.49 9.75 -3.72
N ALA A 38 14.42 9.86 -4.51
CA ALA A 38 13.06 9.85 -3.97
C ALA A 38 12.71 8.49 -3.34
N ARG A 39 13.15 7.38 -3.94
CA ARG A 39 12.99 6.03 -3.37
C ARG A 39 13.71 5.90 -2.03
N GLU A 40 14.94 6.36 -1.93
CA GLU A 40 15.72 6.38 -0.68
C GLU A 40 15.08 7.26 0.39
N THR A 41 14.50 8.39 0.01
CA THR A 41 13.75 9.25 0.94
C THR A 41 12.56 8.51 1.54
N VAL A 42 11.78 7.79 0.72
CA VAL A 42 10.65 6.99 1.19
C VAL A 42 11.10 5.80 2.04
N ARG A 43 12.17 5.10 1.62
CA ARG A 43 12.79 4.01 2.39
C ARG A 43 13.15 4.48 3.79
N ALA A 44 13.86 5.62 3.90
CA ALA A 44 14.25 6.19 5.18
C ALA A 44 13.04 6.63 6.02
N PHE A 45 12.04 7.27 5.38
CA PHE A 45 10.82 7.71 6.06
C PHE A 45 10.03 6.55 6.68
N LEU A 46 9.96 5.41 5.99
CA LEU A 46 9.30 4.18 6.47
C LEU A 46 10.23 3.29 7.32
N ASN A 47 11.49 3.68 7.48
CA ASN A 47 12.54 2.86 8.09
C ASN A 47 12.64 1.44 7.47
N ALA A 48 12.47 1.34 6.15
CA ALA A 48 12.57 0.08 5.44
C ALA A 48 14.05 -0.38 5.33
N PRO A 49 14.34 -1.68 5.52
CA PRO A 49 15.69 -2.24 5.39
C PRO A 49 16.35 -1.97 4.04
N SER A 50 15.58 -1.99 2.94
CA SER A 50 16.12 -1.82 1.59
C SER A 50 15.20 -0.99 0.70
N SER A 51 15.78 -0.21 -0.21
CA SER A 51 14.99 0.52 -1.23
C SER A 51 14.37 -0.42 -2.25
N ALA A 52 14.88 -1.64 -2.39
CA ALA A 52 14.24 -2.69 -3.20
C ALA A 52 12.84 -3.07 -2.68
N GLU A 53 12.51 -2.77 -1.43
CA GLU A 53 11.20 -3.01 -0.82
C GLU A 53 10.22 -1.84 -1.07
N ILE A 54 10.67 -0.77 -1.72
CA ILE A 54 9.84 0.41 -2.04
C ILE A 54 9.41 0.36 -3.49
N ILE A 55 8.13 0.07 -3.72
CA ILE A 55 7.51 0.04 -5.05
C ILE A 55 6.64 1.28 -5.22
N PHE A 56 6.99 2.14 -6.17
CA PHE A 56 6.15 3.30 -6.51
C PHE A 56 4.91 2.85 -7.29
N THR A 57 3.75 3.29 -6.81
CA THR A 57 2.45 3.12 -7.45
C THR A 57 1.75 4.49 -7.52
N ARG A 58 0.62 4.57 -8.22
CA ARG A 58 -0.23 5.77 -8.35
C ARG A 58 -0.92 6.15 -7.04
N GLY A 59 -0.93 5.26 -6.04
CA GLY A 59 -1.50 5.50 -4.72
C GLY A 59 -1.90 4.22 -4.00
N THR A 60 -2.43 4.37 -2.78
CA THR A 60 -2.78 3.24 -1.89
C THR A 60 -3.70 2.21 -2.53
N THR A 61 -4.71 2.64 -3.29
CA THR A 61 -5.61 1.71 -3.99
C THR A 61 -4.87 0.82 -4.99
N GLU A 62 -3.93 1.36 -5.76
CA GLU A 62 -3.14 0.56 -6.70
C GLU A 62 -2.14 -0.34 -5.97
N ALA A 63 -1.51 0.14 -4.89
CA ALA A 63 -0.61 -0.66 -4.06
C ALA A 63 -1.31 -1.91 -3.49
N ILE A 64 -2.53 -1.74 -2.93
CA ILE A 64 -3.30 -2.88 -2.40
C ILE A 64 -3.74 -3.80 -3.53
N ASN A 65 -4.17 -3.27 -4.68
CA ASN A 65 -4.53 -4.12 -5.84
C ASN A 65 -3.32 -4.91 -6.37
N LEU A 66 -2.12 -4.34 -6.35
CA LEU A 66 -0.90 -5.04 -6.73
C LEU A 66 -0.65 -6.23 -5.80
N VAL A 67 -0.76 -6.04 -4.48
CA VAL A 67 -0.64 -7.13 -3.50
C VAL A 67 -1.75 -8.16 -3.71
N ALA A 68 -3.02 -7.74 -3.73
CA ALA A 68 -4.15 -8.65 -3.85
C ALA A 68 -4.05 -9.53 -5.11
N SER A 69 -3.78 -8.94 -6.27
CA SER A 69 -3.67 -9.68 -7.53
C SER A 69 -2.44 -10.58 -7.61
N SER A 70 -1.27 -10.09 -7.19
CA SER A 70 -0.03 -10.89 -7.26
C SER A 70 0.01 -12.01 -6.22
N TYR A 71 -0.36 -11.70 -4.97
CA TYR A 71 -0.37 -12.66 -3.88
C TYR A 71 -1.48 -13.69 -4.04
N ALA A 72 -2.71 -13.28 -4.39
CA ALA A 72 -3.80 -14.24 -4.57
C ALA A 72 -3.48 -15.23 -5.69
N ARG A 73 -2.94 -14.74 -6.82
CA ARG A 73 -2.53 -15.59 -7.94
C ARG A 73 -1.44 -16.59 -7.55
N ALA A 74 -0.48 -16.19 -6.72
CA ALA A 74 0.68 -17.01 -6.38
C ALA A 74 0.43 -17.96 -5.20
N CYS A 75 -0.40 -17.55 -4.24
CA CYS A 75 -0.44 -18.14 -2.90
C CYS A 75 -1.84 -18.55 -2.42
N MET A 76 -2.91 -18.20 -3.13
CA MET A 76 -4.28 -18.44 -2.67
C MET A 76 -5.06 -19.33 -3.63
N GLN A 77 -6.05 -20.02 -3.08
CA GLN A 77 -6.98 -20.90 -3.82
C GLN A 77 -8.42 -20.47 -3.57
N PRO A 78 -9.38 -20.84 -4.44
CA PRO A 78 -10.80 -20.61 -4.19
C PRO A 78 -11.21 -21.13 -2.80
N GLY A 79 -11.90 -20.28 -2.03
CA GLY A 79 -12.31 -20.57 -0.65
C GLY A 79 -11.25 -20.27 0.42
N ASP A 80 -10.07 -19.76 0.05
CA ASP A 80 -9.17 -19.13 1.02
C ASP A 80 -9.75 -17.81 1.55
N GLU A 81 -9.30 -17.45 2.75
CA GLU A 81 -9.87 -16.38 3.56
C GLU A 81 -8.86 -15.25 3.79
N VAL A 82 -9.37 -14.02 3.72
CA VAL A 82 -8.66 -12.80 4.15
C VAL A 82 -9.41 -12.21 5.33
N ILE A 83 -8.69 -11.97 6.43
CA ILE A 83 -9.25 -11.23 7.57
C ILE A 83 -9.06 -9.74 7.29
N VAL A 84 -10.14 -8.96 7.42
CA VAL A 84 -10.17 -7.49 7.33
C VAL A 84 -10.83 -6.91 8.57
N THR A 85 -10.79 -5.59 8.77
CA THR A 85 -11.54 -4.93 9.85
C THR A 85 -12.88 -4.37 9.39
N ALA A 86 -13.77 -4.12 10.33
CA ALA A 86 -15.02 -3.37 10.07
C ALA A 86 -14.77 -1.87 9.74
N MET A 87 -13.53 -1.37 9.90
CA MET A 87 -13.16 0.03 9.67
C MET A 87 -12.41 0.25 8.36
N GLU A 88 -12.30 -0.76 7.50
CA GLU A 88 -11.52 -0.65 6.28
C GLU A 88 -12.11 0.38 5.31
N HIS A 89 -11.23 1.20 4.72
CA HIS A 89 -11.59 1.94 3.51
C HIS A 89 -11.86 0.95 2.35
N HIS A 90 -12.76 1.28 1.43
CA HIS A 90 -13.13 0.40 0.31
C HIS A 90 -11.93 -0.10 -0.51
N SER A 91 -10.85 0.69 -0.59
CA SER A 91 -9.61 0.30 -1.26
C SER A 91 -8.93 -0.93 -0.63
N ASN A 92 -9.23 -1.27 0.62
CA ASN A 92 -8.72 -2.45 1.33
C ASN A 92 -9.77 -3.55 1.52
N ILE A 93 -10.91 -3.46 0.84
CA ILE A 93 -11.97 -4.49 0.85
C ILE A 93 -12.17 -5.05 -0.56
N VAL A 94 -12.47 -4.17 -1.51
CA VAL A 94 -12.89 -4.53 -2.88
C VAL A 94 -11.84 -5.38 -3.62
N PRO A 95 -10.52 -5.11 -3.52
CA PRO A 95 -9.53 -5.90 -4.25
C PRO A 95 -9.57 -7.40 -3.90
N TRP A 96 -9.75 -7.73 -2.63
CA TRP A 96 -9.85 -9.12 -2.15
C TRP A 96 -11.10 -9.83 -2.68
N GLN A 97 -12.23 -9.11 -2.71
CA GLN A 97 -13.49 -9.63 -3.27
C GLN A 97 -13.35 -9.89 -4.78
N LEU A 98 -12.67 -9.00 -5.51
CA LEU A 98 -12.41 -9.17 -6.95
C LEU A 98 -11.49 -10.37 -7.23
N GLN A 99 -10.62 -10.76 -6.28
CA GLN A 99 -9.86 -12.01 -6.37
C GLN A 99 -10.68 -13.25 -5.98
N GLY A 100 -11.95 -13.10 -5.60
CA GLY A 100 -12.82 -14.19 -5.17
C GLY A 100 -12.54 -14.72 -3.76
N MET A 101 -11.84 -13.93 -2.94
CA MET A 101 -11.47 -14.34 -1.59
C MET A 101 -12.61 -14.12 -0.60
N ARG A 102 -12.77 -15.03 0.35
CA ARG A 102 -13.79 -14.89 1.41
C ARG A 102 -13.28 -13.94 2.47
N LEU A 103 -14.07 -12.93 2.81
CA LEU A 103 -13.74 -11.98 3.87
C LEU A 103 -14.25 -12.46 5.22
N ARG A 104 -13.38 -12.37 6.22
CA ARG A 104 -13.69 -12.53 7.65
C ARG A 104 -13.43 -11.18 8.29
N VAL A 105 -14.35 -10.66 9.10
CA VAL A 105 -14.31 -9.25 9.53
C VAL A 105 -14.09 -9.17 11.04
N ILE A 106 -13.03 -8.47 11.47
CA ILE A 106 -12.81 -8.09 12.87
C ILE A 106 -13.85 -6.99 13.20
N PRO A 107 -14.78 -7.24 14.13
CA PRO A 107 -15.78 -6.25 14.49
C PRO A 107 -15.16 -5.08 15.26
N ILE A 108 -15.94 -4.02 15.40
CA ILE A 108 -15.62 -2.89 16.27
C ILE A 108 -16.57 -2.86 17.45
N ASP A 109 -16.10 -2.36 18.58
CA ASP A 109 -16.91 -2.12 19.76
C ASP A 109 -17.63 -0.76 19.70
N GLU A 110 -18.38 -0.43 20.75
CA GLU A 110 -19.09 0.84 20.88
C GLU A 110 -18.17 2.06 21.00
N HIS A 111 -16.88 1.85 21.28
CA HIS A 111 -15.87 2.90 21.36
C HIS A 111 -15.17 3.13 20.01
N GLY A 112 -15.53 2.37 18.97
CA GLY A 112 -14.90 2.47 17.66
C GLY A 112 -13.50 1.87 17.62
N THR A 113 -13.20 0.93 18.51
CA THR A 113 -11.95 0.17 18.56
C THR A 113 -12.15 -1.26 18.09
N LEU A 114 -11.07 -1.92 17.67
CA LEU A 114 -11.16 -3.32 17.23
C LEU A 114 -11.46 -4.23 18.43
N ASP A 115 -12.46 -5.08 18.29
CA ASP A 115 -12.69 -6.20 19.21
C ASP A 115 -11.67 -7.31 18.92
N LEU A 116 -10.51 -7.18 19.57
CA LEU A 116 -9.40 -8.13 19.42
C LEU A 116 -9.67 -9.48 20.11
N GLU A 117 -10.63 -9.55 21.03
CA GLU A 117 -11.05 -10.82 21.65
C GLU A 117 -11.75 -11.72 20.63
N ALA A 118 -12.41 -11.14 19.61
CA ALA A 118 -13.00 -11.89 18.51
C ALA A 118 -11.96 -12.44 17.51
N LEU A 119 -10.76 -11.85 17.42
CA LEU A 119 -9.77 -12.16 16.39
C LEU A 119 -9.33 -13.63 16.36
N PRO A 120 -9.00 -14.30 17.48
CA PRO A 120 -8.62 -15.73 17.48
C PRO A 120 -9.67 -16.63 16.83
N GLY A 121 -10.96 -16.33 17.00
CA GLY A 121 -12.08 -17.10 16.43
C GLY A 121 -12.28 -16.90 14.93
N LEU A 122 -11.62 -15.91 14.33
CA LEU A 122 -11.70 -15.65 12.88
C LEU A 122 -10.71 -16.49 12.08
N PHE A 123 -9.58 -16.86 12.69
CA PHE A 123 -8.55 -17.68 12.06
C PHE A 123 -9.04 -19.11 11.77
N THR A 124 -8.72 -19.59 10.59
CA THR A 124 -8.99 -20.95 10.14
C THR A 124 -7.80 -21.48 9.33
N ASP A 125 -7.78 -22.77 9.01
CA ASP A 125 -6.80 -23.37 8.09
C ASP A 125 -6.85 -22.78 6.67
N ARG A 126 -7.90 -22.01 6.35
CA ARG A 126 -8.09 -21.31 5.07
C ARG A 126 -7.64 -19.85 5.13
N THR A 127 -7.31 -19.31 6.30
CA THR A 127 -6.78 -17.95 6.42
C THR A 127 -5.39 -17.86 5.78
N ARG A 128 -5.19 -16.86 4.91
CA ARG A 128 -3.90 -16.62 4.25
C ARG A 128 -3.32 -15.25 4.57
N LEU A 129 -4.17 -14.26 4.82
CA LEU A 129 -3.73 -12.88 5.01
C LEU A 129 -4.65 -12.14 5.99
N VAL A 130 -4.06 -11.20 6.71
CA VAL A 130 -4.75 -10.21 7.56
C VAL A 130 -4.44 -8.83 6.99
N ALA A 131 -5.45 -8.10 6.53
CA ALA A 131 -5.32 -6.76 5.94
C ALA A 131 -6.04 -5.74 6.83
N VAL A 132 -5.26 -4.90 7.50
CA VAL A 132 -5.75 -3.99 8.55
C VAL A 132 -5.30 -2.57 8.25
N THR A 133 -6.20 -1.61 8.38
CA THR A 133 -5.83 -0.19 8.37
C THR A 133 -5.03 0.18 9.62
N HIS A 134 -3.91 0.88 9.45
CA HIS A 134 -3.12 1.39 10.58
C HIS A 134 -3.89 2.48 11.36
N MET A 135 -4.66 3.32 10.65
CA MET A 135 -5.50 4.32 11.27
C MET A 135 -6.81 4.48 10.49
N SER A 136 -7.95 4.47 11.17
CA SER A 136 -9.25 4.67 10.54
C SER A 136 -9.36 6.09 9.96
N ASN A 137 -9.76 6.21 8.70
CA ASN A 137 -9.99 7.51 8.06
C ASN A 137 -11.32 8.16 8.47
N VAL A 138 -12.17 7.44 9.21
CA VAL A 138 -13.46 7.93 9.72
C VAL A 138 -13.38 8.20 11.21
N LEU A 139 -12.89 7.21 11.98
CA LEU A 139 -12.89 7.25 13.45
C LEU A 139 -11.59 7.82 14.03
N GLY A 140 -10.50 7.84 13.26
CA GLY A 140 -9.18 8.25 13.77
C GLY A 140 -8.53 7.21 14.70
N THR A 141 -9.18 6.08 14.96
CA THR A 141 -8.65 4.95 15.74
C THR A 141 -7.34 4.45 15.14
N VAL A 142 -6.31 4.29 15.98
CA VAL A 142 -5.01 3.71 15.64
C VAL A 142 -5.01 2.24 16.08
N ASN A 143 -4.60 1.33 15.20
CA ASN A 143 -4.62 -0.13 15.40
C ASN A 143 -3.24 -0.75 15.47
#